data_AF-E5FPV4-F1
#
_entry.id   AF-E5FPV4-F1
#
_cell.length_a   1.000
_cell.length_b   1.000
_cell.length_c   1.000
_cell.angle_alpha   90.00
_cell.angle_beta   90.00
_cell.angle_gamma   90.00
#
_symmetry.space_group_name_H-M   'P 1'
#
loop_
_entity.id
_entity.type
_entity.pdbx_description
1 polymer ?
#
loop_
_entity_poly.entity_id
_entity_poly.type
_entity_poly.pdbx_seq_one_letter_code
_entity_poly.pdbx_strand_id
1 'polypeptide(L)'
;MKKTLLLSLSLSLSFLLHAEDDGFYTSVGYQIGEAAQMVTNTKGIQQLSDNYEKLNNFLNNYSTLNTLIQLSADPSAINTARENLGASAKNLIGDTKNSPAYQAVLLAINAAVGFWNVLGYVTQCGGNANGQESTSSTTIFNNEPGYRSTS
;
A
#
# COMPACT_ATOMS: atom_id res chain seq x y z
N MET A 1 24.78 21.24 23.52
CA MET A 1 23.36 21.14 23.14
C MET A 1 23.27 20.80 21.66
N LYS A 2 22.92 19.55 21.31
CA LYS A 2 22.68 19.10 19.94
C LYS A 2 21.25 18.55 19.91
N LYS A 3 20.35 19.21 19.19
CA LYS A 3 18.97 18.72 18.96
C LYS A 3 18.94 18.04 17.60
N THR A 4 18.89 16.72 17.62
CA THR A 4 18.56 15.84 16.50
C THR A 4 17.08 16.04 16.14
N LEU A 5 16.83 16.40 14.89
CA LEU A 5 15.49 16.67 14.36
C LEU A 5 14.94 15.36 13.80
N LEU A 6 14.10 14.70 14.59
CA LEU A 6 13.34 13.51 14.22
C LEU A 6 12.19 13.93 13.28
N LEU A 7 12.32 13.65 11.98
CA LEU A 7 11.21 13.79 11.04
C LEU A 7 10.45 12.46 11.00
N SER A 8 9.29 12.44 11.65
CA SER A 8 8.37 11.30 11.65
C SER A 8 7.70 11.16 10.28
N LEU A 9 7.81 9.97 9.69
CA LEU A 9 7.20 9.59 8.43
C LEU A 9 5.84 8.94 8.73
N SER A 10 4.80 9.75 8.90
CA SER A 10 3.42 9.25 9.01
C SER A 10 2.83 9.05 7.60
N LEU A 11 3.00 7.85 7.05
CA LEU A 11 2.29 7.41 5.84
C LEU A 11 0.94 6.82 6.26
N SER A 12 -0.13 7.61 6.15
CA SER A 12 -1.50 7.17 6.41
C SER A 12 -2.01 6.28 5.27
N LEU A 13 -2.13 5.00 5.57
CA LEU A 13 -2.80 4.00 4.75
C LEU A 13 -4.32 4.25 4.81
N SER A 14 -4.90 4.89 3.80
CA SER A 14 -6.35 5.12 3.70
C SER A 14 -6.92 4.37 2.48
N PHE A 15 -7.05 3.05 2.62
CA PHE A 15 -7.91 2.23 1.77
C PHE A 15 -8.97 1.59 2.67
N LEU A 16 -10.18 2.15 2.64
CA LEU A 16 -11.40 1.48 3.06
C LEU A 16 -12.55 2.08 2.25
N LEU A 17 -13.18 1.18 1.49
CA LEU A 17 -14.47 1.23 0.81
C LEU A 17 -15.51 2.17 1.44
N HIS A 18 -16.35 2.78 0.59
CA HIS A 18 -17.82 2.93 0.67
C HIS A 18 -18.29 4.29 0.12
N ALA A 19 -18.95 4.26 -1.05
CA ALA A 19 -20.27 4.86 -1.30
C ALA A 19 -20.49 5.03 -2.80
N GLU A 20 -21.02 3.98 -3.43
CA GLU A 20 -22.03 4.10 -4.46
C GLU A 20 -23.27 4.73 -3.79
N ASP A 21 -23.69 5.93 -4.22
CA ASP A 21 -25.12 6.28 -4.28
C ASP A 21 -25.33 7.54 -5.16
N ASP A 22 -26.33 7.43 -6.02
CA ASP A 22 -26.73 8.40 -7.04
C ASP A 22 -27.39 9.64 -6.42
N GLY A 23 -27.09 10.82 -6.98
CA GLY A 23 -27.56 12.09 -6.39
C GLY A 23 -27.65 13.25 -7.37
N PHE A 24 -28.30 13.03 -8.51
CA PHE A 24 -28.80 14.08 -9.39
C PHE A 24 -29.67 15.08 -8.62
N TYR A 25 -29.17 16.30 -8.40
CA TYR A 25 -30.00 17.44 -8.02
C TYR A 25 -29.77 18.59 -9.01
N THR A 26 -30.70 18.68 -9.95
CA THR A 26 -31.07 19.95 -10.58
C THR A 26 -31.78 20.77 -9.51
N SER A 27 -31.41 22.04 -9.33
CA SER A 27 -32.38 23.06 -8.96
C SER A 27 -32.18 24.29 -9.83
N VAL A 28 -33.32 24.74 -10.32
CA VAL A 28 -33.51 25.75 -11.35
C VAL A 28 -33.70 27.09 -10.64
N GLY A 29 -33.08 28.15 -11.17
CA GLY A 29 -33.69 29.48 -11.18
C GLY A 29 -33.26 30.47 -10.10
N TYR A 30 -32.27 31.31 -10.41
CA TYR A 30 -32.33 32.75 -10.13
C TYR A 30 -31.38 33.56 -11.04
N GLN A 31 -32.00 34.38 -11.89
CA GLN A 31 -31.50 35.58 -12.58
C GLN A 31 -30.06 35.61 -13.17
N ILE A 32 -30.04 35.43 -14.48
CA ILE A 32 -29.07 35.97 -15.42
C ILE A 32 -29.20 37.50 -15.43
N GLY A 33 -28.09 38.21 -15.20
CA GLY A 33 -27.97 39.67 -15.34
C GLY A 33 -26.52 40.17 -15.40
N GLU A 34 -25.57 39.49 -14.75
CA GLU A 34 -24.14 39.87 -14.78
C GLU A 34 -23.15 38.70 -14.98
N ALA A 35 -23.62 37.45 -15.04
CA ALA A 35 -22.74 36.28 -15.10
C ALA A 35 -22.52 35.69 -16.52
N ALA A 36 -23.23 36.16 -17.55
CA ALA A 36 -23.07 35.63 -18.91
C ALA A 36 -21.73 36.02 -19.57
N GLN A 37 -21.07 37.07 -19.06
CA GLN A 37 -19.70 37.44 -19.44
C GLN A 37 -18.64 36.92 -18.45
N MET A 38 -19.03 35.97 -17.59
CA MET A 38 -18.14 35.16 -16.76
C MET A 38 -18.08 33.70 -17.23
N VAL A 39 -18.42 33.41 -18.49
CA VAL A 39 -18.40 32.03 -19.04
C VAL A 39 -17.54 31.89 -20.31
N THR A 40 -17.29 32.97 -21.05
CA THR A 40 -16.41 32.93 -22.23
C THR A 40 -14.93 33.18 -21.88
N ASN A 41 -14.65 34.10 -20.95
CA ASN A 41 -13.29 34.37 -20.47
C ASN A 41 -12.74 33.31 -19.51
N THR A 42 -13.60 32.55 -18.83
CA THR A 42 -13.20 31.48 -17.88
C THR A 42 -12.61 30.29 -18.59
N LYS A 43 -13.06 29.94 -19.81
CA LYS A 43 -12.42 28.87 -20.59
C LYS A 43 -11.00 29.26 -21.02
N GLY A 44 -10.80 30.52 -21.42
CA GLY A 44 -9.46 31.05 -21.73
C GLY A 44 -8.56 31.16 -20.51
N ILE A 45 -9.10 31.63 -19.37
CA ILE A 45 -8.38 31.72 -18.09
C ILE A 45 -8.10 30.34 -17.51
N GLN A 46 -9.02 29.37 -17.62
CA GLN A 46 -8.80 27.98 -17.22
C GLN A 46 -7.74 27.33 -18.11
N GLN A 47 -7.83 27.50 -19.42
CA GLN A 47 -6.81 26.99 -20.34
C GLN A 47 -5.44 27.63 -20.07
N LEU A 48 -5.40 28.92 -19.72
CA LEU A 48 -4.18 29.59 -19.31
C LEU A 48 -3.65 29.02 -17.99
N SER A 49 -4.50 28.82 -17.00
CA SER A 49 -4.17 28.19 -15.72
C SER A 49 -3.60 26.78 -15.93
N ASP A 50 -4.27 25.95 -16.72
CA ASP A 50 -3.84 24.59 -17.05
C ASP A 50 -2.49 24.61 -17.79
N ASN A 51 -2.26 25.59 -18.67
CA ASN A 51 -0.98 25.77 -19.35
C ASN A 51 0.13 26.22 -18.39
N TYR A 52 -0.18 27.09 -17.43
CA TYR A 52 0.77 27.49 -16.38
C TYR A 52 1.11 26.32 -15.45
N GLU A 53 0.14 25.49 -15.08
CA GLU A 53 0.38 24.29 -14.28
C GLU A 53 1.27 23.30 -15.04
N LYS A 54 0.97 23.04 -16.32
CA LYS A 54 1.81 22.22 -17.19
C LYS A 54 3.23 22.76 -17.31
N LEU A 55 3.38 24.08 -17.50
CA LEU A 55 4.69 24.73 -17.57
C LEU A 55 5.44 24.61 -16.24
N ASN A 56 4.77 24.82 -15.11
CA ASN A 56 5.37 24.67 -13.79
C ASN A 56 5.83 23.23 -13.53
N ASN A 57 5.00 22.24 -13.85
CA ASN A 57 5.37 20.83 -13.75
C ASN A 57 6.54 20.47 -14.67
N PHE A 58 6.55 21.01 -15.90
CA PHE A 58 7.67 20.84 -16.82
C PHE A 58 8.97 21.43 -16.28
N LEU A 59 8.95 22.66 -15.76
CA LEU A 59 10.12 23.31 -15.18
C LEU A 59 10.64 22.58 -13.93
N ASN A 60 9.73 22.07 -13.08
CA ASN A 60 10.10 21.24 -11.94
C ASN A 60 10.78 19.94 -12.39
N ASN A 61 10.21 19.23 -13.37
CA ASN A 61 10.79 18.02 -13.92
C ASN A 61 12.17 18.29 -14.56
N TYR A 62 12.32 19.41 -15.27
CA TYR A 62 13.60 19.83 -15.85
C TYR A 62 14.63 20.12 -14.76
N SER A 63 14.25 20.82 -13.69
CA SER A 63 15.13 21.07 -12.54
C SER A 63 15.58 19.76 -11.88
N THR A 64 14.66 18.83 -11.64
CA THR A 64 14.99 17.50 -11.11
C THR A 64 15.94 16.76 -12.03
N LEU A 65 15.69 16.76 -13.34
CA LEU A 65 16.56 16.09 -14.32
C LEU A 65 17.97 16.70 -14.32
N ASN A 66 18.08 18.02 -14.29
CA ASN A 66 19.37 18.70 -14.22
C ASN A 66 20.16 18.31 -12.95
N THR A 67 19.48 18.23 -11.80
CA THR A 67 20.10 17.73 -10.56
C THR A 67 20.52 16.27 -10.69
N LEU A 68 19.69 15.40 -11.28
CA LEU A 68 20.04 13.99 -11.50
C LEU A 68 21.26 13.84 -12.40
N ILE A 69 21.39 14.66 -13.45
CA ILE A 69 22.58 14.67 -14.31
C ILE A 69 23.83 15.04 -13.51
N GLN A 70 23.75 16.08 -12.68
CA GLN A 70 24.88 16.50 -11.82
C GLN A 70 25.28 15.40 -10.83
N LEU A 71 24.32 14.81 -10.12
CA LEU A 71 24.56 13.71 -9.19
C LEU A 71 25.11 12.46 -9.89
N SER A 72 24.65 12.17 -11.11
CA SER A 72 25.13 11.01 -11.89
C SER A 72 26.51 11.22 -12.48
N ALA A 73 26.97 12.46 -12.59
CA ALA A 73 28.32 12.78 -13.03
C ALA A 73 29.33 12.87 -11.86
N ASP A 74 28.85 12.92 -10.61
CA ASP A 74 29.68 12.98 -9.40
C ASP A 74 29.88 11.56 -8.80
N PRO A 75 31.11 11.00 -8.87
CA PRO A 75 31.41 9.69 -8.29
C PRO A 75 31.16 9.59 -6.78
N SER A 76 31.30 10.69 -6.03
CA SER A 76 31.07 10.73 -4.59
C SER A 76 29.59 10.52 -4.29
N ALA A 77 28.72 11.27 -4.97
CA ALA A 77 27.27 11.14 -4.86
C ALA A 77 26.80 9.72 -5.24
N ILE A 78 27.37 9.15 -6.31
CA ILE A 78 27.09 7.76 -6.73
C ILE A 78 27.48 6.77 -5.62
N ASN A 79 28.68 6.91 -5.03
CA ASN A 79 29.13 5.99 -4.00
C ASN A 79 28.28 6.08 -2.72
N THR A 80 27.90 7.28 -2.29
CA THR A 80 26.97 7.44 -1.16
C THR A 80 25.61 6.79 -1.44
N ALA A 81 25.07 6.96 -2.65
CA ALA A 81 23.83 6.30 -3.04
C ALA A 81 23.95 4.77 -3.00
N ARG A 82 25.08 4.22 -3.47
CA ARG A 82 25.37 2.77 -3.41
C ARG A 82 25.53 2.25 -1.98
N GLU A 83 26.21 2.99 -1.11
CA GLU A 83 26.37 2.62 0.31
C GLU A 83 25.04 2.60 1.03
N ASN A 84 24.21 3.63 0.83
CA ASN A 84 22.86 3.68 1.40
C ASN A 84 22.00 2.52 0.90
N LEU A 85 22.01 2.24 -0.41
CA LEU A 85 21.29 1.10 -0.99
C LEU A 85 21.78 -0.24 -0.39
N GLY A 86 23.10 -0.40 -0.24
CA GLY A 86 23.69 -1.60 0.37
C GLY A 86 23.29 -1.77 1.83
N ALA A 87 23.24 -0.68 2.61
CA ALA A 87 22.77 -0.70 3.99
C ALA A 87 21.28 -1.04 4.08
N SER A 88 20.43 -0.44 3.23
CA SER A 88 19.01 -0.77 3.15
C SER A 88 18.78 -2.24 2.77
N ALA A 89 19.53 -2.76 1.79
CA ALA A 89 19.45 -4.16 1.40
C ALA A 89 19.83 -5.09 2.57
N LYS A 90 20.94 -4.80 3.28
CA LYS A 90 21.35 -5.55 4.47
C LYS A 90 20.29 -5.52 5.57
N ASN A 91 19.69 -4.37 5.84
CA ASN A 91 18.61 -4.26 6.83
C ASN A 91 17.38 -5.06 6.38
N LEU A 92 17.02 -5.03 5.10
CA LEU A 92 15.86 -5.74 4.59
C LEU A 92 16.02 -7.27 4.65
N ILE A 93 17.23 -7.79 4.41
CA ILE A 93 17.47 -9.25 4.37
C ILE A 93 18.03 -9.82 5.67
N GLY A 94 18.76 -9.01 6.44
CA GLY A 94 19.53 -9.46 7.60
C GLY A 94 18.95 -9.06 8.95
N ASP A 95 18.08 -8.03 8.98
CA ASP A 95 17.32 -7.70 10.18
C ASP A 95 15.99 -8.48 10.20
N THR A 96 15.52 -8.82 11.39
CA THR A 96 14.22 -9.45 11.60
C THR A 96 13.21 -8.46 12.17
N LYS A 97 13.63 -7.59 13.08
CA LYS A 97 12.73 -6.66 13.78
C LYS A 97 12.40 -5.44 12.93
N ASN A 98 13.41 -4.85 12.30
CA ASN A 98 13.22 -3.62 11.51
C ASN A 98 13.08 -3.89 10.01
N SER A 99 13.14 -5.15 9.56
CA SER A 99 12.92 -5.52 8.16
C SER A 99 11.42 -5.64 7.87
N PRO A 100 10.85 -4.79 6.99
CA PRO A 100 9.49 -4.98 6.53
C PRO A 100 9.31 -6.29 5.76
N ALA A 101 10.34 -6.79 5.07
CA ALA A 101 10.28 -8.04 4.33
C ALA A 101 10.13 -9.24 5.28
N TYR A 102 10.92 -9.30 6.36
CA TYR A 102 10.80 -10.36 7.36
C TYR A 102 9.42 -10.31 8.03
N GLN A 103 8.97 -9.11 8.42
CA GLN A 103 7.67 -8.93 9.08
C GLN A 103 6.50 -9.33 8.16
N ALA A 104 6.58 -9.04 6.86
CA ALA A 104 5.55 -9.45 5.90
C ALA A 104 5.46 -10.98 5.77
N VAL A 105 6.60 -11.67 5.69
CA VAL A 105 6.64 -13.15 5.64
C VAL A 105 6.10 -13.75 6.94
N LEU A 106 6.54 -13.23 8.08
CA LEU A 106 6.06 -13.68 9.40
C LEU A 106 4.56 -13.49 9.53
N LEU A 107 4.03 -12.35 9.09
CA LEU A 107 2.59 -12.08 9.10
C LEU A 107 1.82 -13.09 8.24
N ALA A 108 2.29 -13.38 7.03
CA ALA A 108 1.65 -14.35 6.16
C ALA A 108 1.63 -15.76 6.77
N ILE A 109 2.73 -16.21 7.38
CA ILE A 109 2.82 -17.50 8.08
C ILE A 109 1.87 -17.51 9.28
N ASN A 110 1.90 -16.49 10.12
CA ASN A 110 1.04 -16.40 11.31
C ASN A 110 -0.44 -16.33 10.93
N ALA A 111 -0.79 -15.66 9.83
CA ALA A 111 -2.15 -15.62 9.32
C ALA A 111 -2.63 -17.00 8.86
N ALA A 112 -1.79 -17.75 8.13
CA ALA A 112 -2.12 -19.11 7.69
C ALA A 112 -2.28 -20.07 8.88
N VAL A 113 -1.37 -20.03 9.85
CA VAL A 113 -1.46 -20.83 11.08
C VAL A 113 -2.68 -20.42 11.91
N GLY A 114 -2.92 -19.11 12.06
CA GLY A 114 -4.08 -18.58 12.78
C GLY A 114 -5.41 -18.99 12.14
N PHE A 115 -5.48 -18.97 10.80
CA PHE A 115 -6.64 -19.44 10.06
C PHE A 115 -6.95 -20.91 10.34
N TRP A 116 -5.94 -21.79 10.30
CA TRP A 116 -6.12 -23.20 10.65
C TRP A 116 -6.50 -23.40 12.12
N ASN A 117 -5.90 -22.65 13.04
CA ASN A 117 -6.26 -22.70 14.46
C ASN A 117 -7.73 -22.30 14.73
N VAL A 118 -8.33 -21.47 13.88
CA VAL A 118 -9.73 -21.06 14.01
C VAL A 118 -10.68 -22.08 13.39
N LEU A 119 -10.33 -22.68 12.25
CA LEU A 119 -11.25 -23.54 11.48
C LEU A 119 -10.98 -25.03 11.58
N GLY A 120 -9.82 -25.46 12.11
CA GLY A 120 -9.43 -26.86 12.18
C GLY A 120 -10.47 -27.72 12.90
N TYR A 121 -10.99 -27.25 14.03
CA TYR A 121 -11.96 -28.02 14.84
C TYR A 121 -13.33 -28.26 14.16
N VAL A 122 -13.71 -27.46 13.16
CA VAL A 122 -14.98 -27.62 12.41
C VAL A 122 -14.79 -28.26 11.04
N THR A 123 -13.53 -28.45 10.62
CA THR A 123 -13.23 -29.02 9.31
C THR A 123 -13.40 -30.52 9.37
N GLN A 124 -14.27 -31.07 8.51
CA GLN A 124 -14.51 -32.51 8.45
C GLN A 124 -13.34 -33.23 7.76
N CYS A 125 -12.88 -34.33 8.34
CA CYS A 125 -11.85 -35.20 7.79
C CYS A 125 -12.18 -36.67 8.09
N GLY A 126 -11.80 -37.59 7.19
CA GLY A 126 -12.10 -39.02 7.34
C GLY A 126 -11.79 -39.83 6.08
N GLY A 127 -12.07 -41.13 6.13
CA GLY A 127 -11.79 -42.09 5.05
C GLY A 127 -10.56 -42.95 5.29
N ASN A 128 -10.20 -43.72 4.28
CA ASN A 128 -9.04 -44.61 4.23
C ASN A 128 -7.95 -44.05 3.28
N ALA A 129 -6.82 -44.75 3.20
CA ALA A 129 -5.80 -44.47 2.21
C ALA A 129 -6.40 -44.38 0.79
N ASN A 130 -5.79 -43.56 -0.06
CA ASN A 130 -6.22 -43.32 -1.43
C ASN A 130 -7.61 -42.67 -1.54
N GLY A 131 -8.03 -41.92 -0.50
CA GLY A 131 -9.27 -41.16 -0.48
C GLY A 131 -10.53 -42.04 -0.53
N GLN A 132 -10.42 -43.31 -0.15
CA GLN A 132 -11.56 -44.23 -0.15
C GLN A 132 -12.46 -43.95 1.05
N GLU A 133 -13.77 -44.06 0.86
CA GLU A 133 -14.73 -43.98 1.96
C GLU A 133 -14.48 -45.12 2.97
N SER A 134 -14.77 -44.87 4.24
CA SER A 134 -14.65 -45.88 5.29
C SER A 134 -15.95 -46.00 6.08
N THR A 135 -16.32 -47.23 6.40
CA THR A 135 -17.44 -47.53 7.32
C THR A 135 -17.03 -47.36 8.79
N SER A 136 -15.75 -47.58 9.14
CA SER A 136 -15.29 -47.57 10.54
C SER A 136 -13.79 -47.29 10.66
N SER A 137 -13.33 -46.10 10.27
CA SER A 137 -11.95 -45.65 10.46
C SER A 137 -11.91 -44.37 11.29
N THR A 138 -10.99 -44.33 12.26
CA THR A 138 -10.70 -43.13 13.04
C THR A 138 -9.20 -42.89 12.99
N THR A 139 -8.82 -41.71 12.53
CA THR A 139 -7.42 -41.26 12.50
C THR A 139 -7.33 -40.01 13.35
N ILE A 140 -6.39 -40.00 14.29
CA ILE A 140 -6.16 -38.88 15.21
C ILE A 140 -4.80 -38.28 14.90
N PHE A 141 -4.77 -36.97 14.67
CA PHE A 141 -3.53 -36.21 14.46
C PHE A 141 -3.24 -35.42 15.72
N ASN A 142 -2.06 -35.60 16.33
CA ASN A 142 -1.72 -34.93 17.58
C ASN A 142 -1.15 -33.54 17.33
N ASN A 143 -1.27 -32.66 18.34
CA ASN A 143 -0.83 -31.26 18.30
C ASN A 143 -1.62 -30.44 17.27
N GLU A 144 -2.92 -30.70 17.19
CA GLU A 144 -3.88 -30.03 16.31
C GLU A 144 -4.97 -29.30 17.12
N PRO A 145 -5.57 -28.23 16.57
CA PRO A 145 -6.57 -27.41 17.27
C PRO A 145 -7.96 -28.07 17.23
N GLY A 146 -8.12 -29.19 17.95
CA GLY A 146 -9.37 -29.94 18.03
C GLY A 146 -10.43 -29.32 18.97
N TYR A 147 -11.68 -29.75 18.85
CA TYR A 147 -12.76 -29.25 19.73
C TYR A 147 -12.53 -29.72 21.17
N ARG A 148 -12.14 -28.79 22.06
CA ARG A 148 -11.78 -29.09 23.47
C ARG A 148 -10.70 -30.18 23.57
N SER A 149 -9.83 -30.28 22.57
CA SER A 149 -8.78 -31.29 22.43
C SER A 149 -7.51 -30.64 21.86
N THR A 150 -6.37 -31.28 22.05
CA THR A 150 -5.08 -30.92 21.41
C THR A 150 -4.71 -31.91 20.30
N SER A 151 -5.73 -32.60 19.79
CA SER A 151 -5.71 -33.58 18.71
C SER A 151 -7.03 -33.54 17.95
#